data_AF-A0A2M7HQH1-F1
#
_entry.id   AF-A0A2M7HQH1-F1
#
_cell.length_a   1.000
_cell.length_b   1.000
_cell.length_c   1.000
_cell.angle_alpha   90.00
_cell.angle_beta   90.00
_cell.angle_gamma   90.00
#
_symmetry.space_group_name_H-M   'P 1'
#
loop_
_entity.id
_entity.type
_entity.pdbx_description
1 polymer ?
#
loop_
_entity_poly.entity_id
_entity_poly.type
_entity_poly.pdbx_seq_one_letter_code
_entity_poly.pdbx_strand_id
1 'polypeptide(L)'
;MTKIAKSLGLLALMYSVATVAQVSHVSINSRMFELGTYPKMRLNVITDNQDMTRLEFVVHQSTGEEKLMAQQLNRFLILLTGVEDVTDPKALLLVREYRVDRWFEVKSLPVFGADKVPEPQVAEPKFTPNPTVKTTQTAKPVVGSTANIVHTGADSTAMTPTVAAIPIATPTAHTDTTNPAPRAKGQSTLMDAPTTPNAKPSPSTVLASEECVLNYAANETLWRIANRYAAEWELNMYGAMLAIYDANPKAFAKNKINALKKNVTLYCPSKEMLMRYADAGEAKVIFEGKNGG
;
A
#
# COMPACT_ATOMS: atom_id res chain seq x y z
N MET A 1 -30.47 63.00 -42.29
CA MET A 1 -29.05 63.37 -42.27
C MET A 1 -28.38 62.62 -41.14
N THR A 2 -27.28 61.93 -41.47
CA THR A 2 -26.10 61.62 -40.64
C THR A 2 -26.21 60.69 -39.41
N LYS A 3 -25.52 59.55 -39.57
CA LYS A 3 -25.19 58.50 -38.59
C LYS A 3 -24.24 59.01 -37.51
N ILE A 4 -24.31 58.46 -36.29
CA ILE A 4 -23.12 58.11 -35.49
C ILE A 4 -23.37 56.76 -34.81
N ALA A 5 -22.71 55.74 -35.34
CA ALA A 5 -22.42 54.50 -34.65
C ALA A 5 -21.31 54.75 -33.63
N LYS A 6 -21.36 54.09 -32.48
CA LYS A 6 -20.16 53.74 -31.69
C LYS A 6 -20.44 52.47 -30.88
N SER A 7 -19.93 51.39 -31.47
CA SER A 7 -19.60 50.11 -30.84
C SER A 7 -18.83 50.33 -29.54
N LEU A 8 -19.22 49.63 -28.47
CA LEU A 8 -18.33 49.33 -27.35
C LEU A 8 -18.46 47.83 -27.05
N GLY A 9 -17.31 47.16 -27.08
CA GLY A 9 -17.16 45.74 -27.34
C GLY A 9 -17.87 44.81 -26.35
N LEU A 10 -18.51 43.79 -26.93
CA LEU A 10 -18.91 42.59 -26.22
C LEU A 10 -17.64 41.85 -25.77
N LEU A 11 -17.41 41.86 -24.45
CA LEU A 11 -16.29 41.23 -23.78
C LEU A 11 -16.31 39.73 -24.06
N ALA A 12 -15.37 39.26 -24.88
CA ALA A 12 -15.11 37.83 -25.07
C ALA A 12 -14.58 37.26 -23.75
N LEU A 13 -15.46 36.64 -22.97
CA LEU A 13 -15.13 35.91 -21.77
C LEU A 13 -14.39 34.62 -22.19
N MET A 14 -13.08 34.76 -22.41
CA MET A 14 -12.15 33.65 -22.61
C MET A 14 -12.19 32.80 -21.34
N TYR A 15 -12.98 31.73 -21.36
CA TYR A 15 -12.84 30.61 -20.42
C TYR A 15 -11.50 29.94 -20.70
N SER A 16 -10.43 30.54 -20.18
CA SER A 16 -9.14 29.88 -20.05
C SER A 16 -9.30 28.80 -19.00
N VAL A 17 -9.56 27.57 -19.45
CA VAL A 17 -9.52 26.39 -18.59
C VAL A 17 -8.09 26.29 -18.08
N ALA A 18 -7.86 26.67 -16.83
CA ALA A 18 -6.59 26.44 -16.17
C ALA A 18 -6.42 24.93 -16.00
N THR A 19 -5.64 24.32 -16.88
CA THR A 19 -5.16 22.94 -16.70
C THR A 19 -4.16 22.95 -15.55
N VAL A 20 -4.62 22.68 -14.34
CA VAL A 20 -3.75 22.49 -13.17
C VAL A 20 -3.37 21.01 -13.11
N ALA A 21 -2.16 20.67 -13.51
CA ALA A 21 -1.70 19.28 -13.58
C ALA A 21 -1.06 18.84 -12.25
N GLN A 22 -1.87 18.51 -11.24
CA GLN A 22 -1.40 18.46 -9.84
C GLN A 22 -0.66 17.17 -9.39
N VAL A 23 -0.53 16.14 -10.24
CA VAL A 23 0.45 15.03 -10.12
C VAL A 23 0.88 14.64 -11.53
N SER A 24 2.18 14.65 -11.83
CA SER A 24 2.67 14.43 -13.19
C SER A 24 2.95 12.97 -13.49
N HIS A 25 3.48 12.22 -12.52
CA HIS A 25 3.81 10.81 -12.74
C HIS A 25 3.82 9.99 -11.45
N VAL A 26 3.23 8.78 -11.52
CA VAL A 26 3.35 7.77 -10.47
C VAL A 26 3.57 6.40 -11.08
N SER A 27 4.61 5.69 -10.63
CA SER A 27 4.85 4.30 -11.02
C SER A 27 5.41 3.47 -9.85
N ILE A 28 5.08 2.17 -9.85
CA ILE A 28 5.69 1.21 -8.93
C ILE A 28 7.11 0.95 -9.42
N ASN A 29 8.11 1.30 -8.61
CA ASN A 29 9.51 1.05 -8.89
C ASN A 29 9.92 -0.38 -8.52
N SER A 30 9.49 -0.85 -7.35
CA SER A 30 9.78 -2.22 -6.90
C SER A 30 8.71 -2.70 -5.94
N ARG A 31 8.15 -3.88 -6.23
CA ARG A 31 7.30 -4.62 -5.29
C ARG A 31 8.21 -5.47 -4.39
N MET A 32 8.02 -5.38 -3.08
CA MET A 32 8.85 -6.04 -2.06
C MET A 32 7.99 -6.91 -1.13
N PHE A 33 6.93 -7.50 -1.68
CA PHE A 33 5.99 -8.36 -0.97
C PHE A 33 5.28 -9.30 -1.96
N GLU A 34 4.71 -10.38 -1.43
CA GLU A 34 4.00 -11.40 -2.19
C GLU A 34 2.52 -11.48 -1.78
N LEU A 35 1.72 -12.19 -2.56
CA LEU A 35 0.32 -12.46 -2.22
C LEU A 35 0.24 -13.18 -0.86
N GLY A 36 -0.68 -12.74 -0.01
CA GLY A 36 -0.83 -13.22 1.36
C GLY A 36 0.15 -12.61 2.35
N THR A 37 0.84 -11.52 2.00
CA THR A 37 1.68 -10.74 2.91
C THR A 37 1.30 -9.26 2.86
N TYR A 38 1.68 -8.51 3.90
CA TYR A 38 1.45 -7.07 3.96
C TYR A 38 2.17 -6.30 2.82
N PRO A 39 1.55 -5.24 2.28
CA PRO A 39 2.10 -4.54 1.13
C PRO A 39 3.35 -3.75 1.51
N LYS A 40 4.43 -3.96 0.75
CA LYS A 40 5.67 -3.20 0.85
C LYS A 40 6.22 -2.91 -0.54
N MET A 41 6.35 -1.65 -0.93
CA MET A 41 6.78 -1.30 -2.29
C MET A 41 7.43 0.08 -2.37
N ARG A 42 8.33 0.25 -3.33
CA ARG A 42 8.89 1.56 -3.70
C ARG A 42 8.13 2.16 -4.86
N LEU A 43 7.82 3.44 -4.76
CA LEU A 43 7.13 4.20 -5.80
C LEU A 43 7.97 5.39 -6.26
N ASN A 44 8.01 5.59 -7.57
CA ASN A 44 8.44 6.85 -8.16
C ASN A 44 7.21 7.77 -8.25
N VAL A 45 7.29 8.94 -7.62
CA VAL A 45 6.24 9.95 -7.56
C VAL A 45 6.83 11.30 -7.95
N ILE A 46 6.19 11.96 -8.91
CA ILE A 46 6.52 13.31 -9.33
C ILE A 46 5.25 14.15 -9.18
N THR A 47 5.30 15.15 -8.30
CA THR A 47 4.21 16.11 -8.06
C THR A 47 4.68 17.53 -8.36
N ASP A 48 3.73 18.43 -8.58
CA ASP A 48 4.00 19.86 -8.65
C ASP A 48 4.62 20.34 -7.35
N ASN A 49 5.71 21.12 -7.45
CA ASN A 49 6.46 21.64 -6.32
C ASN A 49 6.95 20.57 -5.30
N GLN A 50 6.89 19.28 -5.67
CA GLN A 50 7.27 18.15 -4.82
C GLN A 50 6.47 18.05 -3.51
N ASP A 51 5.26 18.61 -3.49
CA ASP A 51 4.36 18.51 -2.35
C ASP A 51 3.74 17.12 -2.31
N MET A 52 4.16 16.31 -1.34
CA MET A 52 3.61 14.97 -1.09
C MET A 52 2.54 14.97 0.01
N THR A 53 2.32 16.09 0.71
CA THR A 53 1.41 16.17 1.85
C THR A 53 -0.05 16.06 1.43
N ARG A 54 -0.33 16.37 0.16
CA ARG A 54 -1.65 16.23 -0.46
C ARG A 54 -1.92 14.83 -0.99
N LEU A 55 -0.97 13.90 -0.92
CA LEU A 55 -1.14 12.56 -1.47
C LEU A 55 -1.53 11.55 -0.41
N GLU A 56 -2.41 10.65 -0.80
CA GLU A 56 -2.78 9.46 -0.07
C GLU A 56 -2.58 8.23 -0.96
N PHE A 57 -2.07 7.16 -0.38
CA PHE A 57 -1.80 5.90 -1.06
C PHE A 57 -2.65 4.83 -0.38
N VAL A 58 -3.43 4.10 -1.17
CA VAL A 58 -4.38 3.11 -0.64
C VAL A 58 -4.24 1.83 -1.43
N VAL A 59 -4.11 0.69 -0.75
CA VAL A 59 -4.34 -0.62 -1.38
C VAL A 59 -5.82 -0.91 -1.31
N HIS A 60 -6.43 -1.07 -2.48
CA HIS A 60 -7.81 -1.48 -2.64
C HIS A 60 -7.84 -2.95 -3.06
N GLN A 61 -8.49 -3.77 -2.25
CA GLN A 61 -8.72 -5.20 -2.49
C GLN A 61 -10.19 -5.54 -2.24
N SER A 62 -10.61 -6.73 -2.65
CA SER A 62 -12.00 -7.19 -2.45
C SER A 62 -12.50 -7.16 -1.01
N THR A 63 -11.60 -7.27 -0.01
CA THR A 63 -11.97 -7.21 1.41
C THR A 63 -12.09 -5.79 1.96
N GLY A 64 -11.57 -4.78 1.26
CA GLY A 64 -11.58 -3.39 1.73
C GLY A 64 -10.43 -2.54 1.21
N GLU A 65 -10.30 -1.36 1.81
CA GLU A 65 -9.24 -0.40 1.52
C GLU A 65 -8.31 -0.24 2.71
N GLU A 66 -7.01 -0.35 2.46
CA GLU A 66 -5.98 -0.03 3.43
C GLU A 66 -5.22 1.22 2.99
N LYS A 67 -5.27 2.27 3.81
CA LYS A 67 -4.34 3.40 3.67
C LYS A 67 -2.92 2.95 4.01
N LEU A 68 -2.01 3.14 3.06
CA LEU A 68 -0.61 2.83 3.22
C LEU A 68 0.14 3.98 3.88
N MET A 69 1.12 3.61 4.70
CA MET A 69 2.10 4.55 5.20
C MET A 69 3.09 4.89 4.10
N ALA A 70 3.46 6.17 3.96
CA ALA A 70 4.41 6.63 2.96
C ALA A 70 5.64 7.25 3.64
N GLN A 71 6.81 6.63 3.46
CA GLN A 71 8.10 7.20 3.84
C GLN A 71 8.80 7.77 2.61
N GLN A 72 9.05 9.08 2.60
CA GLN A 72 9.86 9.70 1.56
C GLN A 72 11.33 9.28 1.72
N LEU A 73 11.89 8.61 0.69
CA LEU A 73 13.30 8.22 0.64
C LEU A 73 14.15 9.33 0.01
N ASN A 74 13.61 9.95 -1.03
CA ASN A 74 14.16 11.15 -1.65
C ASN A 74 13.02 11.93 -2.32
N ARG A 75 13.37 12.98 -3.06
CA ARG A 75 12.40 13.89 -3.69
C ARG A 75 11.47 13.24 -4.75
N PHE A 76 11.75 12.01 -5.19
CA PHE A 76 10.95 11.27 -6.17
C PHE A 76 10.57 9.87 -5.70
N LEU A 77 11.32 9.29 -4.76
CA LEU A 77 11.16 7.90 -4.36
C LEU A 77 10.54 7.84 -2.97
N ILE A 78 9.45 7.09 -2.84
CA ILE A 78 8.82 6.79 -1.56
C ILE A 78 8.78 5.28 -1.34
N LEU A 79 8.86 4.88 -0.07
CA LEU A 79 8.56 3.53 0.39
C LEU A 79 7.15 3.53 0.96
N LEU A 80 6.28 2.72 0.39
CA LEU A 80 4.97 2.43 0.93
C LEU A 80 4.99 1.16 1.76
N THR A 81 4.26 1.16 2.88
CA THR A 81 4.11 0.00 3.76
C THR A 81 2.71 -0.03 4.37
N GLY A 82 2.04 -1.18 4.29
CA GLY A 82 0.79 -1.47 5.00
C GLY A 82 0.99 -2.56 6.03
N VAL A 83 -0.11 -3.01 6.64
CA VAL A 83 -0.10 -4.07 7.66
C VAL A 83 -1.10 -5.18 7.40
N GLU A 84 -2.08 -4.95 6.53
CA GLU A 84 -3.04 -5.98 6.17
C GLU A 84 -2.48 -6.84 5.04
N ASP A 85 -2.62 -8.16 5.16
CA ASP A 85 -2.16 -9.06 4.12
C ASP A 85 -2.99 -8.87 2.84
N VAL A 86 -2.28 -8.70 1.72
CA VAL A 86 -2.92 -8.56 0.41
C VAL A 86 -3.23 -9.95 -0.12
N THR A 87 -4.48 -10.38 0.03
CA THR A 87 -4.95 -11.70 -0.41
C THR A 87 -5.59 -11.69 -1.79
N ASP A 88 -5.83 -10.49 -2.35
CA ASP A 88 -6.45 -10.32 -3.66
C ASP A 88 -5.41 -10.14 -4.77
N PRO A 89 -5.31 -11.07 -5.75
CA PRO A 89 -4.37 -10.97 -6.86
C PRO A 89 -4.67 -9.82 -7.82
N LYS A 90 -5.87 -9.23 -7.74
CA LYS A 90 -6.29 -8.05 -8.53
C LYS A 90 -6.21 -6.75 -7.72
N ALA A 91 -5.59 -6.77 -6.54
CA ALA A 91 -5.44 -5.58 -5.72
C ALA A 91 -4.80 -4.42 -6.51
N LEU A 92 -5.33 -3.22 -6.27
CA LEU A 92 -4.89 -1.99 -6.90
C LEU A 92 -4.26 -1.06 -5.86
N LEU A 93 -3.19 -0.38 -6.23
CA LEU A 93 -2.72 0.79 -5.54
C LEU A 93 -3.42 2.01 -6.10
N LEU A 94 -4.29 2.62 -5.31
CA LEU A 94 -4.92 3.89 -5.57
C LEU A 94 -4.05 5.02 -5.03
N VAL A 95 -3.81 6.02 -5.86
CA VAL A 95 -3.16 7.27 -5.49
C VAL A 95 -4.22 8.35 -5.54
N ARG A 96 -4.45 8.99 -4.40
CA ARG A 96 -5.43 10.06 -4.24
C ARG A 96 -4.72 11.37 -3.93
N GLU A 97 -5.24 12.47 -4.43
CA GLU A 97 -4.76 13.81 -4.14
C GLU A 97 -5.87 14.66 -3.53
N TYR A 98 -5.56 15.37 -2.45
CA TYR A 98 -6.48 16.32 -1.83
C TYR A 98 -6.53 17.64 -2.61
N ARG A 99 -7.70 17.94 -3.18
CA ARG A 99 -7.97 19.17 -3.96
C ARG A 99 -9.34 19.69 -3.56
N VAL A 100 -9.47 21.00 -3.35
CA VAL A 100 -10.77 21.67 -3.14
C VAL A 100 -11.67 20.90 -2.15
N ASP A 101 -11.19 20.77 -0.91
CA ASP A 101 -11.86 20.13 0.22
C ASP A 101 -12.30 18.66 0.02
N ARG A 102 -11.68 17.93 -0.92
CA ARG A 102 -11.92 16.51 -1.09
C ARG A 102 -10.75 15.75 -1.72
N TRP A 103 -10.78 14.42 -1.58
CA TRP A 103 -9.83 13.53 -2.22
C TRP A 103 -10.28 13.16 -3.64
N PHE A 104 -9.35 13.18 -4.58
CA PHE A 104 -9.54 12.75 -5.97
C PHE A 104 -8.57 11.63 -6.30
N GLU A 105 -9.06 10.53 -6.89
CA GLU A 105 -8.18 9.52 -7.45
C GLU A 105 -7.45 10.07 -8.68
N VAL A 106 -6.12 10.05 -8.64
CA VAL A 106 -5.25 10.50 -9.74
C VAL A 106 -4.60 9.34 -10.48
N LYS A 107 -4.44 8.18 -9.83
CA LYS A 107 -3.88 6.99 -10.45
C LYS A 107 -4.38 5.72 -9.77
N SER A 108 -4.60 4.67 -10.56
CA SER A 108 -4.77 3.30 -10.11
C SER A 108 -3.74 2.42 -10.80
N LEU A 109 -3.00 1.62 -10.02
CA LEU A 109 -1.90 0.78 -10.50
C LEU A 109 -2.13 -0.65 -10.01
N PRO A 110 -2.07 -1.67 -10.88
CA PRO A 110 -2.12 -3.05 -10.41
C PRO A 110 -0.89 -3.35 -9.57
N VAL A 111 -1.09 -3.89 -8.36
CA VAL A 111 0.03 -4.20 -7.48
C VAL A 111 0.75 -5.48 -7.92
N PHE A 112 0.03 -6.38 -8.58
CA PHE A 112 0.54 -7.61 -9.17
C PHE A 112 0.39 -7.62 -10.70
N GLY A 113 1.32 -8.27 -11.41
CA GLY A 113 1.19 -8.48 -12.86
C GLY A 113 1.46 -7.27 -13.76
N ALA A 114 2.09 -6.21 -13.24
CA ALA A 114 2.44 -5.01 -14.02
C ALA A 114 3.48 -5.24 -15.14
N ASP A 115 4.09 -6.42 -15.22
CA ASP A 115 5.08 -6.78 -16.26
C ASP A 115 4.48 -6.86 -17.68
N LYS A 116 3.16 -6.68 -17.82
CA LYS A 116 2.44 -6.63 -19.11
C LYS A 116 1.35 -5.56 -19.16
N VAL A 117 1.63 -4.35 -18.68
CA VAL A 117 0.83 -3.19 -19.09
C VAL A 117 1.62 -2.47 -20.18
N PRO A 118 1.22 -2.54 -21.47
CA PRO A 118 1.75 -1.63 -22.46
C PRO A 118 1.50 -0.23 -21.94
N GLU A 119 2.59 0.51 -21.72
CA GLU A 119 2.55 1.95 -21.59
C GLU A 119 1.57 2.46 -22.64
N PRO A 120 0.47 3.14 -22.26
CA PRO A 120 -0.42 3.74 -23.22
C PRO A 120 0.45 4.72 -24.02
N GLN A 121 0.80 4.32 -25.24
CA GLN A 121 1.37 5.23 -26.21
C GLN A 121 0.28 6.26 -26.45
N VAL A 122 0.34 7.35 -25.69
CA VAL A 122 -0.30 8.60 -26.08
C VAL A 122 0.34 8.90 -27.42
N ALA A 123 -0.38 8.58 -28.49
CA ALA A 123 0.02 8.94 -29.83
C ALA A 123 0.23 10.46 -29.81
N GLU A 124 1.49 10.88 -29.89
CA GLU A 124 1.82 12.26 -30.13
C GLU A 124 1.05 12.70 -31.37
N PRO A 125 0.21 13.74 -31.30
CA PRO A 125 -0.34 14.32 -32.52
C PRO A 125 0.85 14.88 -33.30
N LYS A 126 1.23 14.19 -34.38
CA LYS A 126 2.20 14.68 -35.35
C LYS A 126 1.68 16.00 -35.92
N PHE A 127 2.20 17.11 -35.39
CA PHE A 127 2.12 18.40 -36.04
C PHE A 127 2.95 18.32 -37.33
N THR A 128 2.28 18.03 -38.45
CA THR A 128 2.85 18.27 -39.77
C THR A 128 2.66 19.76 -40.09
N PRO A 129 3.74 20.55 -40.27
CA PRO A 129 3.60 21.89 -40.80
C PRO A 129 3.19 21.79 -42.27
N ASN A 130 1.98 22.26 -42.57
CA ASN A 130 1.49 22.41 -43.94
C ASN A 130 2.08 23.70 -44.54
N PRO A 131 2.71 23.69 -45.72
CA PRO A 131 2.84 24.90 -46.52
C PRO A 131 1.87 24.86 -47.71
N THR A 132 1.03 25.88 -47.72
CA THR A 132 0.71 26.70 -48.89
C THR A 132 -0.12 26.09 -50.03
N VAL A 133 -1.36 26.58 -50.06
CA VAL A 133 -2.30 26.68 -51.18
C VAL A 133 -1.62 26.96 -52.54
N LYS A 134 -1.95 26.14 -53.56
CA LYS A 134 -2.18 26.61 -54.94
C LYS A 134 -3.35 25.87 -55.59
N THR A 135 -4.34 26.68 -55.95
CA THR A 135 -5.45 26.44 -56.87
C THR A 135 -4.98 25.88 -58.21
N THR A 136 -5.71 24.92 -58.80
CA THR A 136 -6.18 24.94 -60.22
C THR A 136 -7.23 23.83 -60.45
N GLN A 137 -8.32 24.21 -61.10
CA GLN A 137 -9.46 23.41 -61.58
C GLN A 137 -9.05 22.40 -62.66
N THR A 138 -9.75 21.26 -62.78
CA THR A 138 -10.51 20.84 -64.00
C THR A 138 -11.15 19.46 -63.79
N ALA A 139 -12.05 19.09 -64.69
CA ALA A 139 -13.29 18.38 -64.41
C ALA A 139 -13.38 16.96 -65.00
N LYS A 140 -14.16 16.09 -64.30
CA LYS A 140 -15.13 15.09 -64.82
C LYS A 140 -14.59 13.86 -65.64
N PRO A 141 -15.44 12.85 -65.96
CA PRO A 141 -15.74 11.63 -65.18
C PRO A 141 -15.43 10.32 -65.97
N VAL A 142 -15.81 9.13 -65.45
CA VAL A 142 -16.11 7.82 -66.13
C VAL A 142 -15.95 6.72 -65.04
N VAL A 143 -16.93 5.95 -64.54
CA VAL A 143 -17.99 5.03 -65.05
C VAL A 143 -17.49 3.80 -65.81
N GLY A 144 -17.67 2.61 -65.23
CA GLY A 144 -17.60 1.29 -65.91
C GLY A 144 -16.91 0.24 -65.02
N SER A 145 -17.63 -0.78 -64.53
CA SER A 145 -17.77 -2.13 -65.13
C SER A 145 -16.45 -2.93 -65.07
N THR A 146 -16.35 -4.20 -64.66
CA THR A 146 -17.27 -5.35 -64.73
C THR A 146 -16.69 -6.54 -63.94
N ALA A 147 -17.54 -7.56 -63.76
CA ALA A 147 -17.39 -8.85 -63.09
C ALA A 147 -16.21 -9.78 -63.47
N ASN A 148 -15.89 -10.71 -62.54
CA ASN A 148 -15.80 -12.20 -62.71
C ASN A 148 -15.24 -12.78 -61.39
N ILE A 149 -15.94 -13.57 -60.57
CA ILE A 149 -16.38 -14.99 -60.66
C ILE A 149 -15.28 -15.97 -61.10
N VAL A 150 -14.91 -16.88 -60.16
CA VAL A 150 -14.57 -18.33 -60.24
C VAL A 150 -13.88 -18.68 -58.90
N HIS A 151 -14.50 -19.36 -57.93
CA HIS A 151 -14.87 -20.78 -57.78
C HIS A 151 -13.68 -21.75 -57.56
N THR A 152 -13.53 -22.19 -56.30
CA THR A 152 -13.11 -23.52 -55.77
C THR A 152 -12.86 -23.32 -54.26
N GLY A 153 -13.23 -24.13 -53.27
CA GLY A 153 -13.77 -25.49 -53.19
C GLY A 153 -13.06 -26.19 -52.02
N ALA A 154 -13.83 -26.57 -50.98
CA ALA A 154 -13.47 -27.47 -49.85
C ALA A 154 -12.46 -26.91 -48.80
N ASP A 155 -12.47 -27.23 -47.51
CA ASP A 155 -13.11 -28.33 -46.78
C ASP A 155 -13.09 -28.05 -45.25
N SER A 156 -13.99 -28.72 -44.53
CA SER A 156 -13.83 -29.27 -43.17
C SER A 156 -13.85 -28.40 -41.89
N THR A 157 -15.06 -28.43 -41.30
CA THR A 157 -15.42 -28.93 -39.94
C THR A 157 -14.91 -28.28 -38.64
N ALA A 158 -15.91 -27.82 -37.88
CA ALA A 158 -15.89 -27.43 -36.48
C ALA A 158 -15.80 -28.63 -35.51
N MET A 159 -15.23 -28.40 -34.32
CA MET A 159 -15.50 -29.22 -33.14
C MET A 159 -15.57 -28.37 -31.86
N THR A 160 -16.74 -28.42 -31.25
CA THR A 160 -17.11 -28.04 -29.87
C THR A 160 -16.52 -28.98 -28.82
N PRO A 161 -16.32 -28.55 -27.56
CA PRO A 161 -16.18 -29.47 -26.44
C PRO A 161 -17.50 -29.65 -25.67
N THR A 162 -17.89 -30.91 -25.45
CA THR A 162 -19.04 -31.37 -24.67
C THR A 162 -18.62 -31.81 -23.27
N VAL A 163 -19.48 -31.47 -22.30
CA VAL A 163 -19.49 -31.82 -20.86
C VAL A 163 -19.75 -33.31 -20.63
N ALA A 164 -19.16 -33.89 -19.57
CA ALA A 164 -19.69 -35.11 -18.93
C ALA A 164 -19.39 -35.11 -17.43
N ALA A 165 -20.36 -35.57 -16.63
CA ALA A 165 -20.44 -35.49 -15.19
C ALA A 165 -20.56 -36.88 -14.54
N ILE A 166 -19.93 -37.04 -13.35
CA ILE A 166 -20.15 -37.94 -12.16
C ILE A 166 -20.31 -39.47 -12.36
N PRO A 167 -19.87 -40.31 -11.38
CA PRO A 167 -20.70 -40.60 -10.20
C PRO A 167 -19.96 -40.82 -8.85
N ILE A 168 -20.81 -40.97 -7.82
CA ILE A 168 -20.65 -41.10 -6.37
C ILE A 168 -19.96 -42.41 -5.92
N ALA A 169 -19.20 -42.37 -4.81
CA ALA A 169 -19.07 -43.51 -3.89
C ALA A 169 -18.68 -43.07 -2.46
N THR A 170 -19.46 -43.52 -1.47
CA THR A 170 -19.09 -43.69 -0.05
C THR A 170 -19.01 -45.21 0.19
N PRO A 171 -18.20 -45.73 1.13
CA PRO A 171 -18.85 -46.27 2.34
C PRO A 171 -18.01 -46.34 3.65
N THR A 172 -18.76 -46.37 4.76
CA THR A 172 -18.61 -47.10 6.05
C THR A 172 -17.55 -46.75 7.12
N ALA A 173 -18.11 -46.58 8.32
CA ALA A 173 -17.52 -46.65 9.64
C ALA A 173 -17.16 -48.10 10.05
N HIS A 174 -16.20 -48.22 10.98
CA HIS A 174 -16.10 -49.33 11.93
C HIS A 174 -16.01 -48.77 13.36
N THR A 175 -16.82 -49.36 14.22
CA THR A 175 -16.98 -49.12 15.64
C THR A 175 -16.00 -49.95 16.47
N ASP A 176 -15.92 -49.61 17.77
CA ASP A 176 -15.62 -50.50 18.91
C ASP A 176 -14.15 -50.94 19.10
N THR A 177 -13.51 -50.97 20.28
CA THR A 177 -14.02 -50.96 21.66
C THR A 177 -12.83 -50.90 22.67
N THR A 178 -13.13 -50.51 23.91
CA THR A 178 -12.41 -50.77 25.20
C THR A 178 -11.14 -50.00 25.63
N ASN A 179 -11.38 -49.05 26.54
CA ASN A 179 -10.65 -48.81 27.81
C ASN A 179 -10.65 -50.12 28.67
N PRO A 180 -9.76 -50.38 29.67
CA PRO A 180 -9.51 -49.50 30.82
C PRO A 180 -8.09 -49.42 31.40
N ALA A 181 -7.87 -48.34 32.12
CA ALA A 181 -6.82 -48.16 33.13
C ALA A 181 -6.81 -49.27 34.22
N PRO A 182 -5.70 -49.40 34.96
CA PRO A 182 -5.83 -49.44 36.41
C PRO A 182 -4.80 -48.59 37.18
N ARG A 183 -5.20 -48.32 38.42
CA ARG A 183 -4.68 -47.40 39.44
C ARG A 183 -3.99 -48.19 40.56
N ALA A 184 -2.87 -47.69 41.10
CA ALA A 184 -2.42 -47.88 42.50
C ALA A 184 -1.24 -46.91 42.76
N LYS A 185 -1.34 -45.86 43.60
CA LYS A 185 -1.20 -45.81 45.07
C LYS A 185 0.05 -46.52 45.65
N GLY A 186 0.98 -45.70 46.15
CA GLY A 186 2.08 -46.08 47.05
C GLY A 186 2.65 -44.83 47.73
N GLN A 187 2.89 -44.91 49.04
CA GLN A 187 3.07 -43.81 49.98
C GLN A 187 4.48 -43.87 50.61
N SER A 188 5.13 -42.70 50.76
CA SER A 188 6.09 -42.27 51.80
C SER A 188 7.30 -43.14 52.21
N THR A 189 8.52 -42.56 52.16
CA THR A 189 9.45 -42.50 53.31
C THR A 189 10.51 -41.39 53.13
N LEU A 190 10.74 -40.66 54.23
CA LEU A 190 11.79 -39.68 54.50
C LEU A 190 13.16 -40.37 54.64
N MET A 191 14.28 -39.72 54.26
CA MET A 191 15.46 -39.52 55.14
C MET A 191 16.54 -38.63 54.50
N ASP A 192 16.86 -37.55 55.23
CA ASP A 192 18.15 -36.88 55.45
C ASP A 192 19.06 -36.35 54.32
N ALA A 193 19.29 -35.04 54.42
CA ALA A 193 20.50 -34.33 54.01
C ALA A 193 21.69 -34.67 54.94
N PRO A 194 22.94 -34.42 54.50
CA PRO A 194 23.59 -33.26 55.08
C PRO A 194 24.39 -32.40 54.07
N THR A 195 24.38 -31.12 54.44
CA THR A 195 25.13 -29.94 54.03
C THR A 195 26.60 -30.19 53.63
N THR A 196 27.04 -29.58 52.52
CA THR A 196 28.13 -28.59 52.54
C THR A 196 28.16 -27.72 51.27
N PRO A 197 28.60 -26.46 51.40
CA PRO A 197 28.31 -25.40 50.45
C PRO A 197 29.49 -25.20 49.48
N ASN A 198 29.21 -25.19 48.18
CA ASN A 198 30.10 -24.53 47.23
C ASN A 198 29.30 -23.42 46.53
N ALA A 199 29.09 -22.35 47.30
CA ALA A 199 28.66 -21.06 46.81
C ALA A 199 29.78 -20.50 45.91
N LYS A 200 29.62 -20.69 44.61
CA LYS A 200 30.27 -19.81 43.63
C LYS A 200 29.67 -18.41 43.84
N PRO A 201 30.47 -17.36 44.06
CA PRO A 201 29.93 -16.02 44.28
C PRO A 201 29.13 -15.61 43.06
N SER A 202 27.80 -15.63 43.24
CA SER A 202 26.86 -14.91 42.41
C SER A 202 27.10 -13.44 42.69
N PRO A 203 27.52 -12.61 41.71
CA PRO A 203 27.51 -11.18 41.89
C PRO A 203 26.05 -10.72 41.82
N SER A 204 25.33 -10.87 42.93
CA SER A 204 24.21 -9.99 43.25
C SER A 204 24.81 -8.71 43.81
N THR A 205 25.29 -7.85 42.91
CA THR A 205 25.58 -6.45 43.21
C THR A 205 25.05 -5.63 42.06
N VAL A 206 23.84 -5.09 42.28
CA VAL A 206 23.35 -3.79 41.83
C VAL A 206 23.79 -3.36 40.42
N LEU A 207 22.92 -3.52 39.44
CA LEU A 207 22.86 -2.57 38.34
C LEU A 207 21.45 -2.02 38.28
N ALA A 208 21.38 -0.68 38.29
CA ALA A 208 20.19 0.09 38.00
C ALA A 208 19.44 -0.53 36.81
N SER A 209 18.11 -0.47 36.84
CA SER A 209 17.31 -0.56 35.63
C SER A 209 17.94 0.39 34.63
N GLU A 210 18.66 -0.15 33.64
CA GLU A 210 19.17 0.65 32.55
C GLU A 210 17.94 1.32 31.96
N GLU A 211 17.82 2.64 32.14
CA GLU A 211 16.83 3.41 31.42
C GLU A 211 17.15 3.19 29.95
N CYS A 212 16.45 2.23 29.34
CA CYS A 212 16.67 1.87 27.96
C CYS A 212 16.28 3.08 27.11
N VAL A 213 17.26 3.60 26.37
CA VAL A 213 17.09 4.76 25.48
C VAL A 213 17.14 4.27 24.05
N LEU A 214 16.16 4.69 23.24
CA LEU A 214 16.15 4.41 21.81
C LEU A 214 17.23 5.22 21.10
N ASN A 215 18.03 4.54 20.29
CA ASN A 215 19.01 5.16 19.42
C ASN A 215 18.34 5.58 18.11
N TYR A 216 18.47 6.84 17.74
CA TYR A 216 17.93 7.38 16.49
C TYR A 216 18.61 8.70 16.09
N ALA A 217 18.47 9.11 14.82
CA ALA A 217 19.05 10.35 14.34
C ALA A 217 18.17 11.57 14.68
N ALA A 218 18.77 12.73 14.97
CA ALA A 218 18.08 13.97 15.37
C ALA A 218 16.83 14.39 14.55
N ASN A 219 16.78 14.06 13.26
CA ASN A 219 15.70 14.40 12.33
C ASN A 219 14.93 13.16 11.83
N GLU A 220 15.00 12.06 12.57
CA GLU A 220 14.25 10.85 12.27
C GLU A 220 12.77 11.04 12.59
N THR A 221 11.89 10.44 11.79
CA THR A 221 10.47 10.38 12.09
C THR A 221 10.19 9.25 13.06
N LEU A 222 9.18 9.38 13.93
CA LEU A 222 8.73 8.28 14.81
C LEU A 222 8.55 6.97 14.03
N TRP A 223 8.01 7.08 12.82
CA TRP A 223 7.85 5.98 11.88
C TRP A 223 9.16 5.21 11.66
N ARG A 224 10.24 5.89 11.28
CA ARG A 224 11.51 5.22 10.96
C ARG A 224 12.15 4.59 12.20
N ILE A 225 11.97 5.21 13.37
CA ILE A 225 12.37 4.65 14.67
C ILE A 225 11.57 3.37 14.93
N ALA A 226 10.24 3.44 14.88
CA ALA A 226 9.36 2.32 15.14
C ALA A 226 9.57 1.17 14.16
N ASN A 227 9.76 1.43 12.86
CA ASN A 227 10.04 0.40 11.87
C ASN A 227 11.34 -0.36 12.17
N ARG A 228 12.35 0.31 12.74
CA ARG A 228 13.60 -0.35 13.16
C ARG A 228 13.37 -1.27 14.35
N TYR A 229 12.67 -0.79 15.38
CA TYR A 229 12.48 -1.52 16.63
C TYR A 229 11.32 -2.54 16.58
N ALA A 230 10.38 -2.40 15.64
CA ALA A 230 9.27 -3.32 15.44
C ALA A 230 9.74 -4.77 15.25
N ALA A 231 10.81 -4.98 14.46
CA ALA A 231 11.38 -6.30 14.24
C ALA A 231 12.03 -6.88 15.51
N GLU A 232 12.67 -6.05 16.33
CA GLU A 232 13.29 -6.48 17.58
C GLU A 232 12.24 -6.81 18.66
N TRP A 233 11.12 -6.11 18.66
CA TRP A 233 10.05 -6.30 19.63
C TRP A 233 8.96 -7.26 19.17
N GLU A 234 9.10 -7.87 17.99
CA GLU A 234 8.08 -8.72 17.36
C GLU A 234 6.71 -8.03 17.28
N LEU A 235 6.72 -6.71 17.07
CA LEU A 235 5.52 -5.91 16.91
C LEU A 235 5.31 -5.55 15.45
N ASN A 236 4.05 -5.31 15.11
CA ASN A 236 3.74 -4.59 13.90
C ASN A 236 4.17 -3.11 14.04
N MET A 237 4.27 -2.45 12.90
CA MET A 237 4.77 -1.08 12.86
C MET A 237 3.91 -0.09 13.67
N TYR A 238 2.58 -0.14 13.53
CA TYR A 238 1.67 0.74 14.26
C TYR A 238 1.79 0.50 15.76
N GLY A 239 1.93 -0.76 16.17
CA GLY A 239 2.10 -1.12 17.56
C GLY A 239 3.40 -0.58 18.15
N ALA A 240 4.51 -0.68 17.42
CA ALA A 240 5.78 -0.08 17.85
C ALA A 240 5.69 1.46 17.94
N MET A 241 5.01 2.13 16.98
CA MET A 241 4.80 3.58 17.04
C MET A 241 3.98 3.98 18.28
N LEU A 242 2.89 3.27 18.55
CA LEU A 242 2.02 3.51 19.70
C LEU A 242 2.75 3.26 21.02
N ALA A 243 3.51 2.17 21.11
CA ALA A 243 4.30 1.85 22.30
C ALA A 243 5.33 2.95 22.60
N ILE A 244 6.07 3.42 21.59
CA ILE A 244 7.04 4.51 21.75
C ILE A 244 6.32 5.81 22.13
N TYR A 245 5.18 6.11 21.52
CA TYR A 245 4.41 7.31 21.80
C TYR A 245 3.90 7.35 23.25
N ASP A 246 3.28 6.27 23.71
CA ASP A 246 2.73 6.17 25.06
C ASP A 246 3.83 6.10 26.14
N ALA A 247 4.99 5.52 25.84
CA ALA A 247 6.14 5.53 26.73
C ALA A 247 6.79 6.93 26.86
N ASN A 248 6.60 7.81 25.85
CA ASN A 248 7.30 9.09 25.74
C ASN A 248 6.36 10.28 25.49
N PRO A 249 5.34 10.52 26.33
CA PRO A 249 4.33 11.55 26.05
C PRO A 249 4.91 12.97 25.92
N LYS A 250 6.02 13.27 26.62
CA LYS A 250 6.68 14.57 26.57
C LYS A 250 7.48 14.80 25.28
N ALA A 251 7.78 13.74 24.51
CA ALA A 251 8.54 13.81 23.28
C ALA A 251 7.74 14.33 22.08
N PHE A 252 6.40 14.38 22.20
CA PHE A 252 5.51 14.76 21.11
C PHE A 252 4.87 16.12 21.37
N ALA A 253 4.78 16.96 20.34
CA ALA A 253 4.13 18.25 20.43
C ALA A 253 2.61 18.10 20.30
N LYS A 254 1.85 18.84 21.12
CA LYS A 254 0.38 18.91 21.07
C LYS A 254 -0.32 17.53 21.18
N ASN A 255 0.31 16.54 21.81
CA ASN A 255 -0.18 15.17 21.88
C ASN A 255 -0.48 14.54 20.50
N LYS A 256 0.25 14.97 19.46
CA LYS A 256 0.13 14.41 18.10
C LYS A 256 1.24 13.39 17.87
N ILE A 257 0.87 12.16 17.54
CA ILE A 257 1.82 11.05 17.34
C ILE A 257 2.83 11.31 16.21
N ASN A 258 2.45 12.12 15.23
CA ASN A 258 3.31 12.51 14.11
C ASN A 258 4.18 13.75 14.39
N ALA A 259 4.11 14.32 15.61
CA ALA A 259 4.80 15.55 15.97
C ALA A 259 5.97 15.30 16.95
N LEU A 260 6.87 14.39 16.60
CA LEU A 260 8.09 14.14 17.36
C LEU A 260 8.97 15.41 17.41
N LYS A 261 9.34 15.84 18.62
CA LYS A 261 10.23 16.99 18.81
C LYS A 261 11.65 16.65 18.39
N LYS A 262 12.37 17.64 17.84
CA LYS A 262 13.79 17.47 17.49
C LYS A 262 14.65 17.28 18.74
N ASN A 263 15.67 16.41 18.64
CA ASN A 263 16.69 16.18 19.68
C ASN A 263 16.14 15.78 21.06
N VAL A 264 14.99 15.09 21.12
CA VAL A 264 14.41 14.65 22.39
C VAL A 264 14.89 13.24 22.76
N THR A 265 15.15 12.94 24.02
CA THR A 265 15.44 11.55 24.40
C THR A 265 14.16 10.72 24.32
N LEU A 266 14.24 9.54 23.69
CA LEU A 266 13.16 8.56 23.67
C LEU A 266 13.57 7.35 24.50
N TYR A 267 12.72 6.96 25.44
CA TYR A 267 12.87 5.78 26.29
C TYR A 267 12.13 4.59 25.68
N CYS A 268 12.63 3.40 25.97
CA CYS A 268 12.03 2.16 25.51
C CYS A 268 10.67 1.93 26.20
N PRO A 269 9.67 1.40 25.48
CA PRO A 269 8.41 1.00 26.10
C PRO A 269 8.61 -0.15 27.09
N SER A 270 7.75 -0.23 28.11
CA SER A 270 7.73 -1.39 28.99
C SER A 270 7.19 -2.62 28.26
N LYS A 271 7.52 -3.82 28.74
CA LYS A 271 6.99 -5.07 28.18
C LYS A 271 5.46 -5.10 28.17
N GLU A 272 4.83 -4.52 29.19
CA GLU A 272 3.37 -4.37 29.26
C GLU A 272 2.80 -3.47 28.15
N MET A 273 3.49 -2.37 27.81
CA MET A 273 3.09 -1.52 26.68
C MET A 273 3.27 -2.24 25.34
N LEU A 274 4.34 -3.02 25.17
CA LEU A 274 4.54 -3.80 23.96
C LEU A 274 3.39 -4.81 23.77
N MET A 275 3.05 -5.56 24.83
CA MET A 275 1.95 -6.53 24.78
C MET A 275 0.59 -5.89 24.47
N ARG A 276 0.36 -4.63 24.89
CA ARG A 276 -0.87 -3.89 24.59
C ARG A 276 -1.10 -3.66 23.10
N TYR A 277 -0.03 -3.59 22.30
CA TYR A 277 -0.12 -3.27 20.87
C TYR A 277 0.35 -4.40 19.95
N ALA A 278 0.31 -5.64 20.44
CA ALA A 278 0.72 -6.81 19.67
C ALA A 278 -0.17 -7.05 18.44
N ASP A 279 -1.48 -6.83 18.56
CA ASP A 279 -2.43 -7.00 17.46
C ASP A 279 -2.29 -5.87 16.42
N ALA A 280 -2.05 -6.24 15.16
CA ALA A 280 -1.79 -5.29 14.08
C ALA A 280 -3.03 -4.52 13.64
N GLY A 281 -4.19 -5.20 13.57
CA GLY A 281 -5.44 -4.58 13.18
C GLY A 281 -5.90 -3.56 14.23
N GLU A 282 -5.86 -3.93 15.50
CA GLU A 282 -6.21 -3.05 16.61
C GLU A 282 -5.24 -1.87 16.72
N ALA A 283 -3.93 -2.12 16.63
CA ALA A 283 -2.94 -1.06 16.68
C ALA A 283 -3.12 -0.03 15.54
N LYS A 284 -3.48 -0.48 14.33
CA LYS A 284 -3.80 0.41 13.22
C LYS A 284 -5.00 1.29 13.55
N VAL A 285 -6.10 0.70 14.01
CA VAL A 285 -7.32 1.46 14.38
C VAL A 285 -7.03 2.52 15.44
N ILE A 286 -6.25 2.16 16.48
CA ILE A 286 -5.85 3.11 17.54
C ILE A 286 -4.97 4.22 16.95
N PHE A 287 -4.00 3.88 16.10
CA PHE A 287 -3.11 4.85 15.47
C PHE A 287 -3.88 5.86 14.61
N GLU A 288 -4.79 5.39 13.77
CA GLU A 288 -5.62 6.23 12.91
C GLU A 288 -6.49 7.18 13.73
N GLY A 289 -7.09 6.69 14.83
CA GLY A 289 -7.84 7.52 15.78
C GLY A 289 -7.00 8.63 16.42
N LYS A 290 -5.72 8.37 16.74
CA LYS A 290 -4.80 9.38 17.29
C LYS A 290 -4.27 10.36 16.24
N ASN A 291 -4.28 9.99 14.95
CA ASN A 291 -3.83 10.86 13.87
C ASN A 291 -4.94 11.81 13.36
N GLY A 292 -6.21 11.47 13.61
CA GLY A 292 -7.39 12.23 13.19
C GLY A 292 -7.77 13.45 14.04
N GLY A 293 -7.03 13.78 15.11
CA GLY A 293 -7.24 14.95 15.98
C GLY A 293 -6.08 15.94 15.98
#